data_AF-A0A2N9EM51-F1
#
_entry.id   AF-A0A2N9EM51-F1
#
_cell.length_a   1.000
_cell.length_b   1.000
_cell.length_c   1.000
_cell.angle_alpha   90.00
_cell.angle_beta   90.00
_cell.angle_gamma   90.00
#
_symmetry.space_group_name_H-M   'P 1'
#
loop_
_entity.id
_entity.type
_entity.pdbx_description
1 polymer ?
#
loop_
_entity_poly.entity_id
_entity_poly.type
_entity_poly.pdbx_seq_one_letter_code
_entity_poly.pdbx_strand_id
1 'polypeptide(L)'
;MRVRPYDASPNQVQLASTGPRKKDTGIRAWMLINKKGEAQVVEAGKHAIMRRTGLVARDLRVLDPLLSYPSTILGRERAIVINLEHIKAIITANEVLLLNSRDPSVTPFIEELQNRLQRFHRANKAQV
;
A
#
# COMPACT_ATOMS: atom_id res chain seq x y z
N MET A 1 -54.49 -18.40 -37.03
CA MET A 1 -54.49 -17.00 -36.58
C MET A 1 -53.80 -16.96 -35.20
N ARG A 2 -52.57 -16.45 -35.12
CA ARG A 2 -51.80 -16.34 -33.87
C ARG A 2 -52.37 -15.20 -33.04
N VAL A 3 -52.89 -15.49 -31.86
CA VAL A 3 -53.15 -14.48 -30.82
C VAL A 3 -52.23 -14.80 -29.63
N ARG A 4 -51.39 -13.82 -29.27
CA ARG A 4 -50.34 -13.94 -28.25
C ARG A 4 -50.96 -14.03 -26.85
N PRO A 5 -50.40 -14.81 -25.92
CA PRO A 5 -50.77 -14.70 -24.53
C PRO A 5 -50.14 -13.47 -23.87
N TYR A 6 -50.88 -13.00 -22.88
CA TYR A 6 -50.64 -11.93 -21.92
C TYR A 6 -49.25 -12.00 -21.28
N ASP A 7 -48.42 -10.98 -21.48
CA ASP A 7 -47.12 -10.83 -20.81
C ASP A 7 -47.35 -10.14 -19.46
N ALA A 8 -47.42 -10.93 -18.39
CA ALA A 8 -47.42 -10.44 -17.02
C ALA A 8 -46.44 -11.29 -16.19
N SER A 9 -45.22 -10.79 -16.05
CA SER A 9 -44.28 -11.26 -15.02
C SER A 9 -44.01 -10.12 -14.05
N PRO A 10 -44.51 -10.19 -12.80
CA PRO A 10 -43.98 -9.41 -11.69
C PRO A 10 -42.82 -10.18 -11.04
N ASN A 11 -41.88 -9.43 -10.45
CA ASN A 11 -40.68 -9.89 -9.73
C ASN A 11 -39.50 -10.18 -10.66
N GLN A 12 -38.30 -9.65 -10.44
CA GLN A 12 -37.69 -9.22 -9.18
C GLN A 12 -36.53 -8.29 -9.55
N VAL A 13 -36.52 -7.09 -8.98
CA VAL A 13 -35.29 -6.30 -8.87
C VAL A 13 -34.22 -7.21 -8.26
N GLN A 14 -33.14 -7.46 -8.99
CA GLN A 14 -31.98 -8.17 -8.48
C GLN A 14 -31.39 -7.33 -7.35
N LEU A 15 -31.81 -7.65 -6.12
CA LEU A 15 -31.16 -7.21 -4.91
C LEU A 15 -29.69 -7.58 -5.03
N ALA A 16 -28.86 -6.58 -4.75
CA ALA A 16 -27.42 -6.68 -4.60
C ALA A 16 -27.00 -8.06 -4.08
N SER A 17 -26.08 -8.69 -4.79
CA SER A 17 -25.31 -9.80 -4.26
C SER A 17 -24.54 -9.29 -3.03
N THR A 18 -25.15 -9.37 -1.86
CA THR A 18 -24.46 -9.55 -0.59
C THR A 18 -23.81 -10.93 -0.63
N GLY A 19 -22.77 -11.05 -1.44
CA GLY A 19 -21.71 -11.99 -1.15
C GLY A 19 -21.20 -11.68 0.24
N PRO A 20 -20.74 -12.68 1.01
CA PRO A 20 -20.14 -12.43 2.31
C PRO A 20 -19.07 -11.38 2.07
N ARG A 21 -19.20 -10.21 2.71
CA ARG A 21 -18.12 -9.23 2.77
C ARG A 21 -16.95 -10.03 3.30
N LYS A 22 -16.04 -10.46 2.42
CA LYS A 22 -14.73 -10.96 2.84
C LYS A 22 -14.28 -9.87 3.80
N LYS A 23 -14.11 -10.22 5.08
CA LYS A 23 -13.44 -9.36 6.02
C LYS A 23 -12.09 -9.14 5.37
N ASP A 24 -11.95 -8.04 4.63
CA ASP A 24 -10.68 -7.62 4.10
C ASP A 24 -9.82 -7.52 5.34
N THR A 25 -8.91 -8.48 5.51
CA THR A 25 -8.13 -8.64 6.74
C THR A 25 -7.21 -7.44 6.96
N GLY A 26 -7.28 -6.43 6.07
CA GLY A 26 -6.46 -5.24 6.06
C GLY A 26 -4.99 -5.58 5.81
N ILE A 27 -4.71 -6.81 5.37
CA ILE A 27 -3.39 -7.31 5.02
C ILE A 27 -3.08 -6.79 3.62
N ARG A 28 -1.98 -6.06 3.52
CA ARG A 28 -1.49 -5.48 2.27
C ARG A 28 -0.10 -6.02 1.99
N ALA A 29 0.24 -6.12 0.70
CA ALA A 29 1.60 -6.36 0.26
C ALA A 29 2.40 -5.06 0.36
N TRP A 30 3.50 -5.09 1.10
CA TRP A 30 4.44 -3.98 1.25
C TRP A 30 5.76 -4.38 0.63
N MET A 31 6.32 -3.52 -0.20
CA MET A 31 7.73 -3.64 -0.59
C MET A 31 8.58 -3.08 0.53
N LEU A 32 9.33 -3.96 1.19
CA LEU A 32 10.28 -3.63 2.22
C LEU A 32 11.66 -3.52 1.60
N ILE A 33 12.31 -2.37 1.76
CA ILE A 33 13.69 -2.13 1.33
C ILE A 33 14.51 -1.81 2.57
N ASN A 34 15.53 -2.63 2.85
CA ASN A 34 16.39 -2.43 4.02
C ASN A 34 17.55 -1.46 3.73
N LYS A 35 18.32 -1.11 4.77
CA LYS A 35 19.51 -0.23 4.65
C LYS A 35 20.60 -0.70 3.68
N LYS A 36 20.60 -1.96 3.25
CA LYS A 36 21.54 -2.49 2.24
C LYS A 36 20.99 -2.37 0.81
N GLY A 37 19.74 -1.91 0.66
CA GLY A 37 19.04 -1.87 -0.62
C GLY A 37 18.49 -3.23 -1.07
N GLU A 38 18.41 -4.20 -0.16
CA GLU A 38 17.74 -5.48 -0.42
C GLU A 38 16.24 -5.27 -0.32
N ALA A 39 15.49 -5.74 -1.33
CA ALA A 39 14.04 -5.57 -1.42
C ALA A 39 13.32 -6.91 -1.30
N GLN A 40 12.21 -6.92 -0.58
CA GLN A 40 11.33 -8.08 -0.45
C GLN A 40 9.88 -7.65 -0.26
N VAL A 41 8.94 -8.47 -0.73
CA VAL A 41 7.52 -8.25 -0.46
C VAL A 41 7.15 -8.89 0.87
N VAL A 42 6.52 -8.12 1.76
CA VAL A 42 5.98 -8.61 3.03
C VAL A 42 4.48 -8.37 3.10
N GLU A 43 3.73 -9.38 3.52
CA GLU A 43 2.30 -9.24 3.79
C GLU A 43 2.11 -8.80 5.24
N ALA A 44 1.53 -7.62 5.43
CA ALA A 44 1.34 -7.07 6.76
C ALA A 44 0.03 -6.28 6.85
N GLY A 45 -0.71 -6.55 7.93
CA GLY A 45 -1.91 -5.82 8.29
C GLY A 45 -1.61 -4.50 9.00
N LYS A 46 -2.63 -3.63 9.07
CA LYS A 46 -2.59 -2.33 9.75
C LYS A 46 -1.90 -2.38 11.13
N HIS A 47 -2.32 -3.30 12.01
CA HIS A 47 -1.77 -3.41 13.37
C HIS A 47 -0.30 -3.84 13.39
N ALA A 48 0.13 -4.69 12.45
CA ALA A 48 1.53 -5.10 12.33
C ALA A 48 2.40 -3.92 11.91
N ILE A 49 1.95 -3.12 10.93
CA ILE A 49 2.65 -1.91 10.49
C ILE A 49 2.71 -0.87 11.60
N MET A 50 1.62 -0.66 12.34
CA MET A 50 1.62 0.26 13.49
C MET A 50 2.65 -0.15 14.55
N ARG A 51 2.69 -1.43 14.94
CA ARG A 51 3.70 -1.91 15.91
C ARG A 51 5.13 -1.79 15.38
N ARG A 52 5.35 -2.07 14.10
CA ARG A 52 6.66 -2.03 13.46
C ARG A 52 7.22 -0.61 13.35
N THR A 53 6.37 0.35 13.02
CA THR A 53 6.77 1.73 12.68
C THR A 53 6.57 2.72 13.83
N GLY A 54 5.78 2.36 14.85
CA GLY A 54 5.36 3.26 15.92
C GLY A 54 4.28 4.26 15.49
N LEU A 55 3.75 4.17 14.27
CA LEU A 55 2.72 5.07 13.78
C LEU A 55 1.37 4.80 14.45
N VAL A 56 0.66 5.88 14.77
CA VAL A 56 -0.74 5.79 15.19
C VAL A 56 -1.65 5.58 13.98
N ALA A 57 -2.88 5.09 14.24
CA ALA A 57 -3.83 4.76 13.17
C ALA A 57 -4.18 5.95 12.26
N ARG A 58 -4.13 7.18 12.77
CA ARG A 58 -4.39 8.40 11.99
C ARG A 58 -3.35 8.61 10.90
N ASP A 59 -2.09 8.41 11.23
CA ASP A 59 -0.97 8.68 10.31
C ASP A 59 -0.93 7.64 9.20
N LEU A 60 -1.21 6.39 9.55
CA LEU A 60 -1.27 5.30 8.59
C LEU A 60 -2.45 5.44 7.61
N ARG A 61 -3.56 6.08 8.02
CA ARG A 61 -4.72 6.32 7.15
C ARG A 61 -4.42 7.23 5.96
N VAL A 62 -3.39 8.07 6.04
CA VAL A 62 -2.96 8.92 4.91
C VAL A 62 -2.53 8.08 3.70
N LEU A 63 -2.14 6.83 3.92
CA LEU A 63 -1.77 5.88 2.85
C LEU A 63 -2.94 5.00 2.38
N ASP A 64 -4.15 5.21 2.89
CA ASP A 64 -5.30 4.38 2.52
C ASP A 64 -5.72 4.66 1.07
N PRO A 65 -5.66 3.68 0.14
CA PRO A 65 -6.09 3.89 -1.24
C PRO A 65 -7.58 4.19 -1.38
N LEU A 66 -8.40 3.87 -0.37
CA LEU A 66 -9.84 4.17 -0.38
C LEU A 66 -10.15 5.62 0.01
N LEU A 67 -9.15 6.39 0.44
CA LEU A 67 -9.29 7.77 0.88
C LEU A 67 -8.44 8.68 0.00
N SER A 68 -9.03 9.76 -0.52
CA SER A 68 -8.24 10.82 -1.16
C SER A 68 -7.65 11.73 -0.10
N TYR A 69 -6.33 11.66 0.04
CA TYR A 69 -5.54 12.61 0.81
C TYR A 69 -4.65 13.44 -0.13
N PRO A 70 -4.42 14.72 0.18
CA PRO A 70 -3.47 15.53 -0.58
C PRO A 70 -2.05 14.98 -0.43
N SER A 71 -1.17 15.42 -1.33
CA SER A 71 0.26 15.14 -1.23
C SER A 71 0.80 15.64 0.11
N THR A 72 1.39 14.76 0.90
CA THR A 72 1.82 15.04 2.29
C THR A 72 3.09 14.28 2.66
N ILE A 73 3.99 14.97 3.37
CA ILE A 73 5.12 14.36 4.09
C ILE A 73 4.91 14.64 5.58
N LEU A 74 4.77 13.59 6.38
CA LEU A 74 4.58 13.70 7.83
C LEU A 74 5.83 13.23 8.56
N GLY A 75 6.47 14.13 9.30
CA GLY A 75 7.49 13.78 10.28
C GLY A 75 6.84 13.22 11.55
N ARG A 76 7.30 12.06 12.01
CA ARG A 76 6.96 11.45 13.30
C ARG A 76 8.25 11.05 14.00
N GLU A 77 8.15 10.80 15.30
CA GLU A 77 9.31 10.49 16.15
C GLU A 77 10.18 9.35 15.59
N ARG A 78 9.55 8.29 15.06
CA ARG A 78 10.24 7.06 14.61
C ARG A 78 10.09 6.77 13.12
N ALA A 79 9.39 7.64 12.38
CA ALA A 79 9.07 7.40 10.99
C ALA A 79 8.76 8.69 10.23
N ILE A 80 8.96 8.65 8.91
CA ILE A 80 8.46 9.64 7.96
C ILE A 80 7.41 8.96 7.09
N VAL A 81 6.21 9.53 7.03
CA VAL A 81 5.12 9.03 6.16
C VAL A 81 5.06 9.89 4.91
N ILE A 82 5.03 9.25 3.74
CA ILE A 82 5.03 9.90 2.43
C ILE A 82 3.78 9.45 1.68
N ASN A 83 2.94 10.40 1.30
CA ASN A 83 1.85 10.21 0.34
C ASN A 83 2.04 11.25 -0.76
N LEU A 84 2.63 10.87 -1.90
CA LEU A 84 2.85 11.75 -3.05
C LEU A 84 2.40 11.00 -4.29
N GLU A 85 1.50 11.54 -5.10
CA GLU A 85 1.05 10.94 -6.38
C GLU A 85 1.01 9.39 -6.35
N HIS A 86 2.01 8.71 -6.93
CA HIS A 86 2.14 7.24 -6.95
C HIS A 86 2.94 6.64 -5.78
N ILE A 87 3.75 7.45 -5.09
CA ILE A 87 4.65 7.02 -4.02
C ILE A 87 3.95 7.12 -2.65
N LYS A 88 3.59 5.95 -2.13
CA LYS A 88 3.04 5.76 -0.78
C LYS A 88 4.02 4.96 0.06
N ALA A 89 4.68 5.62 1.01
CA ALA A 89 5.77 5.01 1.76
C ALA A 89 5.80 5.38 3.25
N ILE A 90 6.42 4.51 4.03
CA ILE A 90 6.84 4.77 5.40
C ILE A 90 8.34 4.54 5.47
N ILE A 91 9.09 5.56 5.87
CA ILE A 91 10.53 5.49 6.08
C ILE A 91 10.77 5.38 7.58
N THR A 92 11.51 4.36 8.00
CA THR A 92 12.01 4.23 9.38
C THR A 92 13.54 4.32 9.37
N ALA A 93 14.17 4.27 10.54
CA ALA A 93 15.62 4.27 10.66
C ALA A 93 16.30 3.06 9.97
N ASN A 94 15.59 1.95 9.78
CA ASN A 94 16.19 0.68 9.33
C ASN A 94 15.70 0.22 7.96
N GLU A 95 14.50 0.64 7.57
CA GLU A 95 13.80 0.13 6.40
C GLU A 95 12.78 1.13 5.86
N VAL A 96 12.50 1.00 4.57
CA VAL A 96 11.42 1.69 3.87
C VAL A 96 10.34 0.67 3.52
N LEU A 97 9.08 1.01 3.78
CA LEU A 97 7.91 0.22 3.42
C LEU A 97 7.12 0.99 2.36
N LEU A 98 7.05 0.48 1.14
CA LEU A 98 6.24 1.05 0.06
C LEU A 98 4.98 0.22 -0.17
N LEU A 99 3.89 0.90 -0.49
CA LEU A 99 2.69 0.30 -1.06
C LEU A 99 2.75 0.30 -2.58
N ASN A 100 1.87 -0.49 -3.21
CA ASN A 100 1.64 -0.49 -4.65
C ASN A 100 2.89 -0.73 -5.50
N SER A 101 3.85 -1.52 -5.02
CA SER A 101 5.11 -1.78 -5.73
C SER A 101 4.99 -2.54 -7.06
N ARG A 102 3.78 -2.94 -7.44
CA ARG A 102 3.47 -3.53 -8.75
C ARG A 102 3.04 -2.49 -9.78
N ASP A 103 2.81 -1.26 -9.35
CA ASP A 103 2.50 -0.14 -10.24
C ASP A 103 3.77 0.25 -11.02
N PRO A 104 3.76 0.22 -12.36
CA PRO A 104 4.89 0.62 -13.19
C PRO A 104 5.41 2.03 -12.89
N SER A 105 4.55 2.95 -12.42
CA SER A 105 4.96 4.32 -12.04
C SER A 105 5.86 4.35 -10.79
N VAL A 106 5.84 3.29 -9.97
CA VAL A 106 6.63 3.18 -8.74
C VAL A 106 7.97 2.45 -8.98
N THR A 107 8.05 1.61 -10.02
CA THR A 107 9.24 0.82 -10.33
C THR A 107 10.52 1.65 -10.45
N PRO A 108 10.57 2.77 -11.20
CA PRO A 108 11.79 3.58 -11.32
C PRO A 108 12.27 4.13 -9.96
N PHE A 109 11.33 4.46 -9.07
CA PHE A 109 11.64 4.93 -7.72
C PHE A 109 12.27 3.81 -6.87
N ILE A 110 11.72 2.60 -6.94
CA ILE A 110 12.25 1.43 -6.21
C ILE A 110 13.69 1.14 -6.66
N GLU A 111 13.91 1.05 -7.98
CA GLU A 111 15.22 0.74 -8.55
C GLU A 111 16.28 1.78 -8.15
N GLU A 112 15.94 3.06 -8.28
CA GLU A 112 16.87 4.14 -7.92
C GLU A 112 17.15 4.17 -6.40
N LEU A 113 16.15 3.92 -5.57
CA LEU A 113 16.32 3.83 -4.12
C LEU A 113 17.26 2.67 -3.75
N GLN A 114 17.06 1.48 -4.33
CA GLN A 114 17.94 0.33 -4.12
C GLN A 114 19.38 0.64 -4.56
N ASN A 115 19.55 1.21 -5.75
CA ASN A 115 20.86 1.57 -6.29
C ASN A 115 21.60 2.55 -5.36
N ARG A 116 20.91 3.58 -4.87
CA ARG A 116 21.50 4.56 -3.92
C ARG A 116 21.91 3.92 -2.61
N LEU A 117 21.03 3.09 -2.03
CA LEU A 117 21.32 2.41 -0.76
C LEU A 117 22.48 1.43 -0.90
N GLN A 118 22.55 0.67 -1.99
CA GLN A 118 23.66 -0.25 -2.25
C GLN A 118 24.99 0.49 -2.44
N ARG A 119 25.00 1.59 -3.20
CA ARG A 119 26.20 2.44 -3.37
C ARG A 119 26.67 3.00 -2.03
N PHE A 120 25.75 3.54 -1.24
CA PHE A 120 26.06 4.07 0.09
C PHE A 120 26.59 2.97 1.03
N HIS A 121 25.97 1.79 1.02
CA HIS A 121 26.41 0.66 1.84
C HIS A 121 27.82 0.18 1.45
N ARG A 122 28.12 0.10 0.16
CA ARG A 122 29.47 -0.25 -0.35
C ARG A 122 30.51 0.80 0.05
N ALA A 123 30.19 2.09 -0.10
CA ALA A 123 31.09 3.18 0.27
C ALA A 123 31.44 3.14 1.77
N ASN A 124 30.45 2.94 2.64
CA ASN A 124 30.69 2.85 4.08
C ASN A 124 31.45 1.57 4.49
N LYS A 125 31.32 0.47 3.72
CA LYS A 125 32.05 -0.77 3.99
C LYS A 125 33.53 -0.67 3.57
N ALA A 126 33.86 0.20 2.62
CA ALA A 126 35.24 0.42 2.17
C ALA A 126 36.04 1.34 3.11
N GLN A 127 35.41 1.91 4.14
CA GLN A 127 36.02 2.82 5.11
C GLN A 127 36.33 2.15 6.47
N VAL A 128 36.10 0.84 6.59
CA VAL A 128 36.35 0.01 7.79
C VAL A 128 37.29 -1.12 7.40
#